data_AF-A0AAP9UPQ7-F1
#
_entry.id   AF-A0AAP9UPQ7-F1
#
_cell.length_a   1.000
_cell.length_b   1.000
_cell.length_c   1.000
_cell.angle_alpha   90.00
_cell.angle_beta   90.00
_cell.angle_gamma   90.00
#
_symmetry.space_group_name_H-M   'P 1'
#
loop_
_entity.id
_entity.type
_entity.pdbx_description
1 polymer ?
#
loop_
_entity_poly.entity_id
_entity_poly.type
_entity_poly.pdbx_seq_one_letter_code
_entity_poly.pdbx_strand_id
1 'polypeptide(L)'
;MFRSKHNIPKVKFDYKFTSDESDIPMKMRKGPSVAMRVEGELEIKINEITYFKENIALLEFYVSLNEWIKKNKKKNKVTEYRYYTMEYEKGEPIISLIPFDYKARLTTIWETQQLYNVFDLDYITEQMEISRKKLGRDIEHHYRISLKSFVGKIPLRKY
;
A
#
# COMPACT_ATOMS: atom_id res chain seq x y z
N MET A 1 24.97 -12.63 31.45
CA MET A 1 24.00 -13.18 30.49
C MET A 1 23.23 -12.00 29.89
N PHE A 2 23.68 -11.49 28.74
CA PHE A 2 23.08 -10.32 28.11
C PHE A 2 21.76 -10.74 27.44
N ARG A 3 20.63 -10.33 28.01
CA ARG A 3 19.35 -10.36 27.29
C ARG A 3 19.48 -9.39 26.12
N SER A 4 19.60 -9.88 24.89
CA SER A 4 19.45 -9.02 23.73
C SER A 4 18.06 -8.38 23.82
N LYS A 5 18.01 -7.04 23.82
CA LYS A 5 16.77 -6.33 23.53
C LYS A 5 16.32 -6.84 22.16
N HIS A 6 15.30 -7.69 22.11
CA HIS A 6 14.67 -8.06 20.86
C HIS A 6 14.11 -6.78 20.28
N ASN A 7 14.81 -6.19 19.32
CA ASN A 7 14.39 -4.96 18.69
C ASN A 7 13.15 -5.31 17.85
N ILE A 8 11.99 -4.87 18.30
CA ILE A 8 10.73 -5.09 17.58
C ILE A 8 10.88 -4.41 16.22
N PRO A 9 10.75 -5.13 15.09
CA PRO A 9 10.97 -4.57 13.77
C PRO A 9 9.95 -3.45 13.52
N LYS A 10 10.43 -2.30 13.06
CA LYS A 10 9.60 -1.16 12.69
C LYS A 10 9.46 -1.08 11.19
N VAL A 11 8.25 -0.89 10.69
CA VAL A 11 7.99 -0.63 9.28
C VAL A 11 7.65 0.83 9.06
N LYS A 12 8.03 1.38 7.90
CA LYS A 12 7.62 2.70 7.45
C LYS A 12 7.24 2.65 5.98
N PHE A 13 6.15 3.31 5.62
CA PHE A 13 5.71 3.49 4.24
C PHE A 13 5.83 4.98 3.89
N ASP A 14 6.79 5.31 3.04
CA ASP A 14 7.01 6.65 2.51
C ASP A 14 6.67 6.67 1.02
N TYR A 15 6.33 7.83 0.50
CA TYR A 15 6.09 8.01 -0.93
C TYR A 15 6.43 9.42 -1.39
N LYS A 16 6.72 9.54 -2.68
CA LYS A 16 6.88 10.82 -3.37
C LYS A 16 6.11 10.77 -4.69
N PHE A 17 5.20 11.72 -4.90
CA PHE A 17 4.50 11.85 -6.18
C PHE A 17 5.50 12.13 -7.30
N THR A 18 5.37 11.39 -8.41
CA THR A 18 6.15 11.56 -9.65
C THR A 18 5.32 12.17 -10.77
N SER A 19 4.02 12.41 -10.50
CA SER A 19 3.05 13.07 -11.36
C SER A 19 2.36 14.21 -10.61
N ASP A 20 1.70 15.11 -11.32
CA ASP A 20 1.06 16.31 -10.77
C ASP A 20 -0.41 16.45 -11.22
N GLU A 21 -1.14 17.41 -10.65
CA GLU A 21 -2.51 17.77 -11.02
C GLU A 21 -2.64 18.04 -12.53
N SER A 22 -1.62 18.67 -13.14
CA SER A 22 -1.61 18.99 -14.58
C SER A 22 -1.64 17.76 -15.47
N ASP A 23 -1.20 16.60 -14.97
CA ASP A 23 -1.16 15.35 -15.72
C ASP A 23 -2.54 14.68 -15.79
N ILE A 24 -3.54 15.21 -15.06
CA ILE A 24 -4.92 14.73 -15.03
C ILE A 24 -5.84 15.70 -15.78
N PRO A 25 -6.20 15.40 -17.04
CA PRO A 25 -7.13 16.22 -17.80
C PRO A 25 -8.46 16.40 -17.06
N MET A 26 -9.02 17.60 -17.09
CA MET A 26 -10.26 17.94 -16.35
C MET A 26 -11.42 16.97 -16.65
N LYS A 27 -11.55 16.56 -17.92
CA LYS A 27 -12.54 15.58 -18.40
C LYS A 27 -12.36 14.18 -17.79
N MET A 28 -11.16 13.84 -17.32
CA MET A 28 -10.82 12.54 -16.76
C MET A 28 -10.95 12.48 -15.25
N ARG A 29 -10.95 13.60 -14.52
CA ARG A 29 -10.92 13.68 -13.03
C ARG A 29 -12.00 12.88 -12.28
N LYS A 30 -13.00 12.33 -12.97
CA LYS A 30 -14.07 11.48 -12.40
C LYS A 30 -14.07 10.04 -12.92
N GLY A 31 -13.19 9.71 -13.87
CA GLY A 31 -13.10 8.41 -14.54
C GLY A 31 -12.03 7.49 -13.94
N PRO A 32 -12.18 6.16 -14.05
CA PRO A 32 -11.25 5.20 -13.46
C PRO A 32 -9.84 5.26 -14.07
N SER A 33 -9.69 5.80 -15.28
CA SER A 33 -8.38 6.00 -15.93
C SER A 33 -7.46 7.01 -15.24
N VAL A 34 -7.95 7.73 -14.23
CA VAL A 34 -7.13 8.57 -13.34
C VAL A 34 -6.26 7.72 -12.41
N ALA A 35 -6.66 6.48 -12.11
CA ALA A 35 -5.91 5.56 -11.25
C ALA A 35 -4.45 5.41 -11.69
N MET A 36 -4.26 5.27 -13.00
CA MET A 36 -2.95 5.08 -13.64
C MET A 36 -2.18 6.39 -13.86
N ARG A 37 -2.76 7.55 -13.52
CA ARG A 37 -2.09 8.86 -13.66
C ARG A 37 -1.60 9.42 -12.33
N VAL A 38 -2.09 8.87 -11.23
CA VAL A 38 -1.63 9.23 -9.89
C VAL A 38 -0.51 8.25 -9.54
N GLU A 39 0.68 8.60 -9.97
CA GLU A 39 1.91 7.82 -9.80
C GLU A 39 2.83 8.41 -8.73
N GLY A 40 3.62 7.53 -8.13
CA GLY A 40 4.70 7.95 -7.25
C GLY A 40 5.60 6.80 -6.84
N GLU A 41 6.80 7.18 -6.43
CA GLU A 41 7.79 6.28 -5.85
C GLU A 41 7.31 5.90 -4.43
N LEU A 42 6.89 4.64 -4.25
CA LEU A 42 6.58 4.06 -2.95
C LEU A 42 7.84 3.42 -2.38
N GLU A 43 8.21 3.78 -1.15
CA GLU A 43 9.31 3.19 -0.41
C GLU A 43 8.79 2.53 0.88
N ILE A 44 9.12 1.25 1.08
CA ILE A 44 8.87 0.53 2.32
C ILE A 44 10.21 0.30 3.01
N LYS A 45 10.34 0.76 4.25
CA LYS A 45 11.53 0.53 5.08
C LYS A 45 11.22 -0.41 6.23
N ILE A 46 12.16 -1.27 6.55
CA ILE A 46 12.17 -2.10 7.75
C ILE A 46 13.41 -1.71 8.56
N ASN A 47 13.20 -1.20 9.78
CA ASN A 47 14.28 -0.67 10.63
C ASN A 47 15.15 0.37 9.91
N GLU A 48 14.52 1.31 9.20
CA GLU A 48 15.16 2.34 8.36
C GLU A 48 15.91 1.83 7.12
N ILE A 49 15.95 0.52 6.88
CA ILE A 49 16.56 -0.08 5.69
C ILE A 49 15.48 -0.25 4.62
N THR A 50 15.75 0.24 3.41
CA THR A 50 14.85 0.06 2.25
C THR A 50 14.67 -1.44 1.98
N TYR A 51 13.42 -1.86 2.01
CA TYR A 51 12.95 -3.22 1.71
C TYR A 51 12.30 -3.30 0.32
N PHE A 52 11.59 -2.24 -0.06
CA PHE A 52 10.93 -2.09 -1.36
C PHE A 52 11.03 -0.64 -1.79
N LYS A 53 11.28 -0.40 -3.08
CA LYS A 53 11.28 0.95 -3.63
C LYS A 53 11.00 0.91 -5.14
N GLU A 54 9.80 1.32 -5.55
CA GLU A 54 9.42 1.36 -6.97
C GLU A 54 8.41 2.47 -7.26
N ASN A 55 8.36 2.93 -8.52
CA ASN A 55 7.29 3.79 -9.00
C ASN A 55 6.03 2.94 -9.25
N ILE A 56 4.90 3.33 -8.65
CA ILE A 56 3.62 2.62 -8.78
C ILE A 56 2.45 3.60 -8.94
N ALA A 57 1.32 3.10 -9.45
CA ALA A 57 0.03 3.78 -9.40
C ALA A 57 -0.48 3.93 -7.95
N LEU A 58 -0.09 5.00 -7.26
CA LEU A 58 -0.42 5.27 -5.85
C LEU A 58 -1.93 5.35 -5.57
N LEU A 59 -2.73 5.82 -6.52
CA LEU A 59 -4.20 5.82 -6.35
C LEU A 59 -4.77 4.40 -6.38
N GLU A 60 -4.26 3.54 -7.26
CA GLU A 60 -4.64 2.12 -7.29
C GLU A 60 -4.24 1.42 -5.99
N PHE A 61 -3.00 1.63 -5.53
CA PHE A 61 -2.51 1.13 -4.25
C PHE A 61 -3.39 1.59 -3.08
N TYR A 62 -3.75 2.88 -3.03
CA TYR A 62 -4.68 3.41 -2.04
C TYR A 62 -6.04 2.70 -2.07
N VAL A 63 -6.64 2.52 -3.26
CA VAL A 63 -7.94 1.86 -3.40
C VAL A 63 -7.86 0.41 -2.92
N SER A 64 -6.80 -0.31 -3.29
CA SER A 64 -6.52 -1.66 -2.83
C SER A 64 -6.46 -1.76 -1.30
N LEU A 65 -5.65 -0.91 -0.65
CA LEU A 65 -5.55 -0.84 0.82
C LEU A 65 -6.90 -0.51 1.46
N ASN A 66 -7.64 0.43 0.89
CA ASN A 66 -8.93 0.88 1.41
C ASN A 66 -9.97 -0.25 1.39
N GLU A 67 -10.04 -1.02 0.31
CA GLU A 67 -10.94 -2.16 0.20
C GLU A 67 -10.54 -3.29 1.16
N TRP A 68 -9.24 -3.55 1.33
CA TRP A 68 -8.75 -4.52 2.31
C TRP A 68 -9.10 -4.12 3.75
N ILE A 69 -8.89 -2.86 4.14
CA ILE A 69 -9.24 -2.36 5.48
C ILE A 69 -10.75 -2.46 5.74
N LYS A 70 -11.58 -2.09 4.76
CA LYS A 70 -13.04 -2.26 4.87
C LYS A 70 -13.44 -3.73 5.04
N LYS A 71 -12.84 -4.63 4.26
CA LYS A 71 -13.10 -6.07 4.33
C LYS A 71 -12.76 -6.61 5.72
N ASN A 72 -11.62 -6.22 6.29
CA ASN A 72 -11.20 -6.64 7.62
C ASN A 72 -12.18 -6.13 8.71
N LYS A 73 -12.58 -4.86 8.63
CA LYS A 73 -13.58 -4.27 9.55
C LYS A 73 -14.92 -5.00 9.46
N LYS A 74 -15.40 -5.30 8.24
CA LYS A 74 -16.67 -6.03 8.04
C LYS A 74 -16.61 -7.47 8.59
N LYS A 75 -15.47 -8.14 8.46
CA LYS A 75 -15.31 -9.55 8.89
C LYS A 75 -14.88 -9.68 10.35
N ASN A 76 -14.56 -8.57 11.02
CA ASN A 76 -13.89 -8.56 12.33
C ASN A 76 -12.67 -9.51 12.38
N LYS A 77 -11.89 -9.55 11.28
CA LYS A 77 -10.74 -10.45 11.12
C LYS A 77 -9.77 -9.88 10.08
N VAL A 78 -8.48 -9.88 10.41
CA VAL A 78 -7.43 -9.53 9.44
C VAL A 78 -7.29 -10.67 8.43
N THR A 79 -7.56 -10.36 7.16
CA THR A 79 -7.36 -11.28 6.03
C THR A 79 -6.06 -10.97 5.30
N GLU A 80 -5.59 -11.90 4.49
CA GLU A 80 -4.43 -11.65 3.63
C GLU A 80 -4.65 -10.41 2.74
N TYR A 81 -3.62 -9.57 2.65
CA TYR A 81 -3.53 -8.48 1.70
C TYR A 81 -2.67 -8.91 0.52
N ARG A 82 -3.12 -8.64 -0.70
CA ARG A 82 -2.37 -8.87 -1.94
C ARG A 82 -2.60 -7.67 -2.85
N TYR A 83 -1.54 -6.91 -3.11
CA TYR A 83 -1.54 -5.81 -4.06
C TYR A 83 -0.98 -6.29 -5.39
N TYR A 84 -1.74 -6.04 -6.45
CA TYR A 84 -1.33 -6.22 -7.84
C TYR A 84 -1.46 -4.88 -8.53
N THR A 85 -0.53 -4.56 -9.43
CA THR A 85 -0.73 -3.46 -10.37
C THR A 85 -1.25 -3.98 -11.71
N MET A 86 -2.06 -3.19 -12.39
CA MET A 86 -2.43 -3.45 -13.79
C MET A 86 -1.22 -3.39 -14.73
N GLU A 87 -0.13 -2.73 -14.34
CA GLU A 87 1.09 -2.57 -15.15
C GLU A 87 1.99 -3.82 -15.13
N TYR A 88 1.71 -4.79 -14.25
CA TYR A 88 2.52 -5.98 -14.06
C TYR A 88 1.66 -7.25 -14.19
N GLU A 89 1.82 -7.94 -15.32
CA GLU A 89 0.91 -9.04 -15.68
C GLU A 89 1.23 -10.38 -14.99
N LYS A 90 2.43 -10.53 -14.41
CA LYS A 90 3.06 -11.81 -14.00
C LYS A 90 2.39 -12.63 -12.88
N GLY A 91 1.14 -12.37 -12.52
CA GLY A 91 0.31 -13.24 -11.67
C GLY A 91 0.66 -13.23 -10.18
N GLU A 92 1.81 -12.68 -9.81
CA GLU A 92 2.27 -12.55 -8.43
C GLU A 92 1.97 -11.15 -7.87
N PRO A 93 1.59 -11.05 -6.58
CA PRO A 93 1.32 -9.77 -5.94
C PRO A 93 2.62 -9.00 -5.63
N ILE A 94 2.68 -7.73 -6.00
CA ILE A 94 3.84 -6.86 -5.75
C ILE A 94 4.11 -6.68 -4.26
N ILE A 95 3.07 -6.49 -3.47
CA ILE A 95 3.14 -6.36 -2.00
C ILE A 95 2.09 -7.27 -1.41
N SER A 96 2.46 -8.10 -0.42
CA SER A 96 1.50 -8.91 0.32
C SER A 96 1.72 -8.81 1.83
N LEU A 97 0.63 -8.93 2.57
CA LEU A 97 0.65 -9.11 4.03
C LEU A 97 -0.04 -10.42 4.36
N ILE A 98 0.75 -11.39 4.82
CA ILE A 98 0.30 -12.77 5.07
C ILE A 98 0.18 -12.97 6.58
N PRO A 99 -1.05 -12.94 7.15
CA PRO A 99 -1.25 -13.15 8.58
C PRO A 99 -1.09 -14.62 8.97
N PHE A 100 -0.49 -14.88 10.13
CA PHE A 100 -0.41 -16.19 10.78
C PHE A 100 -0.29 -16.01 12.30
N ASP A 101 -1.13 -16.72 13.05
CA ASP A 101 -1.21 -16.56 14.51
C ASP A 101 -1.39 -15.06 14.90
N TYR A 102 -0.61 -14.55 15.86
CA TYR A 102 -0.58 -13.13 16.26
C TYR A 102 0.41 -12.28 15.43
N LYS A 103 0.84 -12.77 14.27
CA LYS A 103 1.86 -12.14 13.41
C LYS A 103 1.39 -11.98 11.98
N ALA A 104 2.14 -11.22 11.20
CA ALA A 104 2.07 -11.27 9.75
C ALA A 104 3.44 -11.06 9.11
N ARG A 105 3.60 -11.63 7.91
CA ARG A 105 4.78 -11.43 7.05
C ARG A 105 4.45 -10.44 5.96
N LEU A 106 5.24 -9.38 5.83
CA LEU A 106 5.19 -8.45 4.71
C LEU A 106 6.14 -8.92 3.62
N THR A 107 5.64 -9.21 2.43
CA THR A 107 6.47 -9.69 1.31
C THR A 107 6.33 -8.79 0.10
N THR A 108 7.37 -8.76 -0.73
CA THR A 108 7.34 -8.18 -2.06
C THR A 108 8.10 -9.05 -3.04
N ILE A 109 7.74 -9.01 -4.33
CA ILE A 109 8.49 -9.66 -5.41
C ILE A 109 9.75 -8.88 -5.83
N TRP A 110 9.87 -7.63 -5.37
CA TRP A 110 10.99 -6.73 -5.69
C TRP A 110 11.68 -6.28 -4.40
N GLU A 111 12.05 -7.25 -3.56
CA GLU A 111 12.81 -6.94 -2.36
C GLU A 111 14.21 -6.41 -2.74
N THR A 112 14.60 -5.30 -2.14
CA THR A 112 15.93 -4.74 -2.37
C THR A 112 16.99 -5.48 -1.57
N GLN A 113 16.61 -6.05 -0.42
CA GLN A 113 17.49 -6.77 0.51
C GLN A 113 16.69 -7.81 1.31
N GLN A 114 17.34 -8.90 1.71
CA GLN A 114 16.75 -9.90 2.59
C GLN A 114 16.68 -9.37 4.03
N LEU A 115 15.48 -9.06 4.51
CA LEU A 115 15.24 -8.48 5.84
C LEU A 115 14.25 -9.33 6.65
N TYR A 116 14.35 -9.27 7.98
CA TYR A 116 13.34 -9.84 8.86
C TYR A 116 12.03 -9.04 8.74
N ASN A 117 11.07 -9.60 8.02
CA ASN A 117 9.83 -8.96 7.57
C ASN A 117 8.58 -9.52 8.27
N VAL A 118 8.75 -10.04 9.49
CA VAL A 118 7.67 -10.56 10.32
C VAL A 118 7.37 -9.59 11.45
N PHE A 119 6.10 -9.21 11.55
CA PHE A 119 5.62 -8.20 12.49
C PHE A 119 4.51 -8.76 13.37
N ASP A 120 4.29 -8.12 14.51
CA ASP A 120 3.04 -8.27 15.25
C ASP A 120 1.85 -7.85 14.36
N LEU A 121 0.78 -8.64 14.37
CA LEU A 121 -0.36 -8.48 13.46
C LEU A 121 -1.09 -7.16 13.66
N ASP A 122 -1.29 -6.74 14.91
CA ASP A 122 -2.00 -5.51 15.24
C ASP A 122 -1.15 -4.30 14.83
N TYR A 123 0.15 -4.35 15.15
CA TYR A 123 1.11 -3.31 14.76
C TYR A 123 1.13 -3.07 13.24
N ILE A 124 1.36 -4.11 12.44
CA ILE A 124 1.48 -3.93 10.98
C ILE A 124 0.15 -3.52 10.34
N THR A 125 -0.97 -4.00 10.87
CA THR A 125 -2.31 -3.59 10.41
C THR A 125 -2.56 -2.11 10.72
N GLU A 126 -2.16 -1.64 11.90
CA GLU A 126 -2.22 -0.22 12.26
C GLU A 126 -1.35 0.63 11.32
N GLN A 127 -0.10 0.22 11.06
CA GLN A 127 0.78 0.95 10.14
C GLN A 127 0.19 1.02 8.72
N MET A 128 -0.42 -0.06 8.22
CA MET A 128 -1.12 -0.07 6.93
C MET A 128 -2.31 0.91 6.92
N GLU A 129 -3.08 0.99 8.01
CA GLU A 129 -4.20 1.95 8.13
C GLU A 129 -3.72 3.41 8.20
N ILE A 130 -2.64 3.68 8.93
CA ILE A 130 -1.99 5.00 9.00
C ILE A 130 -1.52 5.41 7.60
N SER A 131 -0.82 4.53 6.89
CA SER A 131 -0.34 4.76 5.52
C SER A 131 -1.49 5.05 4.58
N ARG A 132 -2.58 4.27 4.62
CA ARG A 132 -3.78 4.51 3.81
C ARG A 132 -4.42 5.87 4.12
N LYS A 133 -4.51 6.26 5.40
CA LYS A 133 -5.06 7.57 5.81
C LYS A 133 -4.20 8.72 5.29
N LYS A 134 -2.88 8.63 5.46
CA LYS A 134 -1.92 9.65 5.02
C LYS A 134 -1.96 9.80 3.49
N LEU A 135 -1.77 8.69 2.77
CA LEU A 135 -1.78 8.67 1.31
C LEU A 135 -3.08 9.22 0.73
N GLY A 136 -4.23 8.85 1.31
CA GLY A 136 -5.51 9.36 0.84
C GLY A 136 -5.63 10.89 0.95
N ARG A 137 -5.27 11.46 2.10
CA ARG A 137 -5.30 12.92 2.28
C ARG A 137 -4.36 13.62 1.30
N ASP A 138 -3.17 13.07 1.12
CA ASP A 138 -2.14 13.68 0.28
C ASP A 138 -2.54 13.61 -1.20
N ILE A 139 -3.18 12.53 -1.66
CA ILE A 139 -3.72 12.43 -3.04
C ILE A 139 -4.82 13.47 -3.27
N GLU A 140 -5.80 13.59 -2.36
CA GLU A 140 -6.89 14.56 -2.53
C GLU A 140 -6.36 15.99 -2.56
N HIS A 141 -5.36 16.29 -1.73
CA HIS A 141 -4.72 17.60 -1.68
C HIS A 141 -3.88 17.91 -2.92
N HIS A 142 -2.98 16.99 -3.30
CA HIS A 142 -2.02 17.19 -4.39
C HIS A 142 -2.71 17.30 -5.75
N TYR A 143 -3.67 16.41 -6.04
CA TYR A 143 -4.31 16.35 -7.35
C TYR A 143 -5.67 17.07 -7.42
N ARG A 144 -6.15 17.60 -6.29
CA ARG A 144 -7.48 18.25 -6.18
C ARG A 144 -8.63 17.38 -6.71
N ILE A 145 -8.57 16.09 -6.40
CA ILE A 145 -9.60 15.09 -6.72
C ILE A 145 -10.29 14.58 -5.46
N SER A 146 -11.44 13.93 -5.60
CA SER A 146 -12.11 13.27 -4.47
C SER A 146 -12.02 11.75 -4.59
N LEU A 147 -11.43 11.10 -3.58
CA LEU A 147 -11.23 9.66 -3.55
C LEU A 147 -12.54 8.86 -3.54
N LYS A 148 -13.61 9.45 -2.99
CA LYS A 148 -14.97 8.88 -3.04
C LYS A 148 -15.43 8.58 -4.47
N SER A 149 -14.91 9.32 -5.46
CA SER A 149 -15.27 9.12 -6.86
C SER A 149 -14.70 7.84 -7.45
N PHE A 150 -13.67 7.25 -6.85
CA PHE A 150 -12.89 6.15 -7.42
C PHE A 150 -13.01 4.83 -6.65
N VAL A 151 -13.29 4.90 -5.35
CA VAL A 151 -13.50 3.72 -4.50
C VAL A 151 -14.65 2.87 -5.07
N GLY A 152 -14.35 1.60 -5.39
CA GLY A 152 -15.29 0.67 -6.02
C GLY A 152 -15.49 0.86 -7.53
N LYS A 153 -14.82 1.81 -8.16
CA LYS A 153 -14.88 2.07 -9.62
C LYS A 153 -13.59 1.76 -10.36
N ILE A 154 -12.45 1.77 -9.68
CA ILE A 154 -11.18 1.33 -10.24
C ILE A 154 -11.18 -0.21 -10.26
N PRO A 155 -10.98 -0.84 -11.43
CA PRO A 155 -10.85 -2.29 -11.49
C PRO A 155 -9.58 -2.69 -10.74
N LEU A 156 -9.73 -3.55 -9.74
CA LEU A 156 -8.60 -4.17 -9.04
C LEU A 156 -8.50 -5.61 -9.49
N ARG A 157 -7.28 -6.07 -9.78
CA ARG A 157 -7.03 -7.50 -9.97
C ARG A 157 -7.30 -8.21 -8.64
N LYS A 158 -8.24 -9.16 -8.66
CA LYS A 158 -8.59 -10.00 -7.50
C LYS A 158 -8.07 -11.41 -7.73
N TYR A 159 -7.64 -12.03 -6.64
CA TYR A 159 -7.46 -13.47 -6.54
C TYR A 159 -8.76 -14.10 -6.01
#